data_AF-A0A0M8MJL0-F1
#
_entry.id   AF-A0A0M8MJL0-F1
#
_cell.length_a   1.000
_cell.length_b   1.000
_cell.length_c   1.000
_cell.angle_alpha   90.00
_cell.angle_beta   90.00
_cell.angle_gamma   90.00
#
_symmetry.space_group_name_H-M   'P 1'
#
loop_
_entity.id
_entity.type
_entity.pdbx_description
1 polymer ?
#
loop_
_entity_poly.entity_id
_entity_poly.type
_entity_poly.pdbx_seq_one_letter_code
_entity_poly.pdbx_strand_id
1 'polypeptide(L)'
;MKVHVRNWHPIGYWHWNVRDPDDVCGICQNYFDGVCGACRDPGDACPLAVGECSHEFHLHCITKWLSEKHEPLCPLCKRPWVEIPPDHAISSSAT
;
A
#
# COMPACT_ATOMS: atom_id res chain seq x y z
N MET A 1 -25.51 -5.06 37.73
CA MET A 1 -25.17 -3.63 37.71
C MET A 1 -25.08 -3.20 36.23
N LYS A 2 -25.75 -2.12 35.82
CA LYS A 2 -25.77 -1.62 34.43
C LYS A 2 -25.01 -0.29 34.35
N VAL A 3 -24.03 -0.21 33.45
CA VAL A 3 -23.26 1.01 33.19
C VAL A 3 -23.79 1.65 31.91
N HIS A 4 -24.01 2.97 31.94
CA HIS A 4 -24.44 3.76 30.79
C HIS A 4 -23.33 4.73 30.40
N VAL A 5 -22.84 4.62 29.15
CA VAL A 5 -21.91 5.59 28.57
C VAL A 5 -22.69 6.87 28.27
N ARG A 6 -22.26 8.01 28.83
CA ARG A 6 -22.94 9.30 28.66
C ARG A 6 -22.47 10.05 27.43
N ASN A 7 -21.17 10.05 27.19
CA ASN A 7 -20.55 10.73 26.06
C ASN A 7 -19.32 9.95 25.60
N TRP A 8 -19.07 9.91 24.30
CA TRP A 8 -17.90 9.28 23.71
C TRP A 8 -17.33 10.18 22.62
N HIS A 9 -16.01 10.37 22.63
CA HIS A 9 -15.28 11.17 21.65
C HIS A 9 -14.20 10.28 21.01
N PRO A 10 -14.50 9.60 19.90
CA PRO A 10 -13.53 8.77 19.23
C PRO A 10 -12.48 9.63 18.49
N ILE A 11 -11.25 9.14 18.48
CA ILE A 11 -10.17 9.65 17.64
C ILE A 11 -9.70 8.48 16.78
N GLY A 12 -9.46 8.74 15.51
CA GLY A 12 -8.99 7.74 14.56
C GLY A 12 -7.98 8.35 13.60
N TYR A 13 -7.21 7.46 12.99
CA TYR A 13 -6.33 7.74 11.88
C TYR A 13 -6.54 6.61 10.85
N TRP A 14 -6.21 6.89 9.60
CA TRP A 14 -6.39 5.92 8.52
C TRP A 14 -5.11 5.11 8.34
N HIS A 15 -5.28 3.91 7.82
CA HIS A 15 -4.21 3.03 7.38
C HIS A 15 -4.59 2.47 6.01
N TRP A 16 -3.60 2.22 5.16
CA TRP A 16 -3.85 1.44 3.96
C TRP A 16 -4.28 0.00 4.33
N ASN A 17 -5.24 -0.54 3.59
CA ASN A 17 -5.63 -1.93 3.69
C ASN A 17 -4.64 -2.79 2.89
N VAL A 18 -3.46 -3.01 3.46
CA VAL A 18 -2.39 -3.89 2.94
C VAL A 18 -2.38 -5.23 3.70
N ARG A 19 -1.68 -6.23 3.17
CA ARG A 19 -1.61 -7.55 3.82
C ARG A 19 -0.98 -7.48 5.22
N ASP A 20 0.08 -6.69 5.36
CA ASP A 20 0.77 -6.45 6.63
C ASP A 20 0.89 -4.93 6.87
N PRO A 21 0.14 -4.36 7.83
CA PRO A 21 0.14 -2.92 8.11
C PRO A 21 1.49 -2.35 8.55
N ASP A 22 2.37 -3.19 9.10
CA ASP A 22 3.68 -2.77 9.60
C ASP A 22 4.80 -2.96 8.54
N ASP A 23 4.45 -3.43 7.35
CA ASP A 23 5.41 -3.66 6.27
C ASP A 23 5.82 -2.35 5.56
N VAL A 24 6.92 -2.43 4.83
CA VAL A 24 7.52 -1.31 4.12
C VAL A 24 7.56 -1.57 2.62
N CYS A 25 7.53 -0.50 1.83
CA CYS A 25 7.72 -0.60 0.40
C CYS A 25 9.11 -1.23 0.10
N GLY A 26 9.13 -2.41 -0.53
CA GLY A 26 10.35 -3.13 -0.86
C GLY A 26 11.35 -2.39 -1.76
N ILE A 27 10.96 -1.24 -2.33
CA ILE A 27 11.82 -0.39 -3.18
C ILE A 27 12.41 0.78 -2.37
N CYS A 28 11.57 1.58 -1.70
CA CYS A 28 12.02 2.79 -1.00
C CYS A 28 12.22 2.62 0.51
N GLN A 29 11.85 1.47 1.07
CA GLN A 29 12.00 1.12 2.49
C GLN A 29 11.28 2.08 3.46
N ASN A 30 10.24 2.78 2.98
CA ASN A 30 9.35 3.58 3.82
C ASN A 30 8.02 2.85 4.04
N TYR A 31 7.38 3.12 5.17
CA TYR A 31 6.02 2.65 5.49
C TYR A 31 4.99 3.11 4.46
N PHE A 32 3.96 2.31 4.27
CA PHE A 32 2.91 2.57 3.28
C PHE A 32 2.05 3.79 3.60
N ASP A 33 1.77 4.11 4.87
CA ASP A 33 1.03 5.34 5.23
C ASP A 33 1.88 6.61 5.15
N GLY A 34 3.18 6.43 4.95
CA GLY A 34 4.11 7.51 4.70
C GLY A 34 4.12 7.93 3.23
N VAL A 35 5.28 8.43 2.81
CA VAL A 35 5.54 8.85 1.44
C VAL A 35 6.80 8.19 0.94
N CYS A 36 6.90 7.97 -0.37
CA CYS A 36 8.18 7.63 -0.99
C CYS A 36 9.14 8.84 -0.96
N GLY A 37 10.44 8.62 -1.18
CA GLY A 37 11.45 9.68 -1.13
C GLY A 37 11.30 10.82 -2.17
N ALA A 38 10.36 10.71 -3.10
CA ALA A 38 10.06 11.74 -4.10
C ALA A 38 8.76 12.51 -3.82
N CYS A 39 7.95 12.07 -2.86
CA CYS A 39 6.65 12.65 -2.53
C CYS A 39 6.72 13.46 -1.23
N ARG A 40 5.87 14.48 -1.13
CA ARG A 40 5.75 15.32 0.07
C ARG A 40 4.57 14.90 0.95
N ASP A 41 3.44 14.59 0.32
CA ASP A 41 2.17 14.35 1.00
C ASP A 41 1.72 12.89 0.82
N PRO A 42 1.21 12.22 1.88
CA PRO A 42 0.73 10.83 1.83
C PRO A 42 -0.68 10.74 1.22
N GLY A 43 -1.23 9.52 1.15
CA GLY A 43 -2.57 9.26 0.61
C GLY A 43 -2.59 9.34 -0.92
N ASP A 44 -3.51 10.12 -1.48
CA ASP A 44 -3.72 10.23 -2.94
C ASP A 44 -2.50 10.76 -3.71
N ALA A 45 -1.61 11.49 -3.04
CA ALA A 45 -0.37 12.01 -3.62
C ALA A 45 0.77 10.97 -3.65
N CYS A 46 0.64 9.85 -2.94
CA CYS A 46 1.57 8.72 -2.98
C CYS A 46 0.80 7.40 -2.82
N PRO A 47 -0.04 7.03 -3.80
CA PRO A 47 -0.92 5.87 -3.68
C PRO A 47 -0.11 4.57 -3.73
N LEU A 48 -0.75 3.48 -3.32
CA LEU A 48 -0.19 2.13 -3.44
C LEU A 48 -0.59 1.47 -4.74
N ALA A 49 0.31 0.65 -5.26
CA ALA A 49 0.09 -0.27 -6.37
C ALA A 49 0.31 -1.70 -5.88
N VAL A 50 -0.62 -2.59 -6.23
CA VAL A 50 -0.59 -3.99 -5.83
C VAL A 50 -0.52 -4.85 -7.09
N GLY A 51 0.45 -5.76 -7.14
CA GLY A 51 0.55 -6.69 -8.26
C GLY A 51 -0.34 -7.92 -8.06
N GLU A 52 -0.66 -8.63 -9.15
CA GLU A 52 -1.27 -9.98 -9.10
C GLU A 52 -0.44 -10.97 -8.26
N CYS A 53 0.85 -10.66 -8.12
CA CYS A 53 1.77 -11.36 -7.26
C CYS A 53 1.61 -11.10 -5.75
N SER A 54 0.59 -10.33 -5.34
CA SER A 54 0.26 -9.90 -3.98
C SER A 54 1.38 -9.12 -3.27
N HIS A 55 2.21 -8.39 -4.01
CA HIS A 55 3.19 -7.48 -3.42
C HIS A 55 2.76 -6.04 -3.66
N GLU A 56 2.88 -5.25 -2.60
CA GLU A 56 2.49 -3.86 -2.52
C GLU A 56 3.71 -2.94 -2.59
N PHE A 57 3.61 -1.85 -3.35
CA PHE A 57 4.62 -0.81 -3.43
C PHE A 57 3.95 0.55 -3.53
N HIS A 58 4.66 1.63 -3.19
CA HIS A 58 4.22 2.96 -3.63
C HIS A 58 4.19 3.00 -5.17
N LEU A 59 3.12 3.54 -5.76
CA LEU A 59 2.92 3.62 -7.21
C LEU A 59 4.13 4.26 -7.91
N HIS A 60 4.62 5.40 -7.38
CA HIS A 60 5.78 6.08 -7.94
C HIS A 60 7.07 5.25 -7.90
N CYS A 61 7.23 4.40 -6.88
CA CYS A 61 8.38 3.52 -6.76
C CYS A 61 8.35 2.42 -7.82
N ILE A 62 7.21 1.72 -7.95
CA ILE A 62 7.11 0.62 -8.90
C ILE A 62 7.08 1.12 -10.35
N THR A 63 6.40 2.22 -10.65
CA THR A 63 6.41 2.83 -11.99
C THR A 63 7.82 3.23 -12.41
N LYS A 64 8.59 3.84 -11.51
CA LYS A 64 10.01 4.16 -11.77
C LYS A 64 10.83 2.89 -12.02
N TRP A 65 10.68 1.89 -11.16
CA TRP A 65 11.39 0.61 -11.30
C TRP A 65 11.12 -0.06 -12.65
N LEU A 66 9.85 -0.14 -13.06
CA LEU A 66 9.46 -0.74 -14.34
C LEU A 66 9.95 0.07 -15.54
N SER A 67 10.07 1.39 -15.41
CA SER A 67 10.60 2.24 -16.49
C SER A 67 12.11 2.12 -16.69
N GLU A 68 12.88 1.81 -15.63
CA GLU A 68 14.34 1.71 -15.69
C GLU A 68 14.84 0.30 -16.05
N LYS A 69 14.00 -0.74 -15.89
CA LYS A 69 14.38 -2.14 -16.16
C LYS A 69 13.91 -2.58 -17.55
N HIS A 70 14.72 -3.41 -18.21
CA HIS A 70 14.38 -3.99 -19.52
C HIS A 70 13.22 -5.00 -19.44
N GLU A 71 13.04 -5.65 -18.29
CA GLU A 71 11.96 -6.63 -18.06
C GLU A 71 11.06 -6.15 -16.92
N PRO A 72 9.73 -6.06 -17.13
CA PRO A 72 8.80 -5.59 -16.12
C PRO A 72 8.52 -6.70 -15.10
N LEU A 73 9.45 -6.90 -14.16
CA LEU A 73 9.36 -7.92 -13.12
C LEU A 73 9.13 -7.30 -11.73
N CYS A 74 8.35 -7.99 -10.90
CA CYS A 74 8.20 -7.68 -9.48
C CYS A 74 9.56 -7.69 -8.76
N PRO A 75 9.93 -6.64 -8.01
CA PRO A 75 11.21 -6.56 -7.29
C PRO A 75 11.45 -7.71 -6.28
N LEU A 76 10.37 -8.22 -5.66
CA LEU A 76 10.46 -9.20 -4.58
C LEU A 76 10.44 -10.64 -5.10
N CYS A 77 9.52 -10.97 -6.00
CA CYS A 77 9.33 -12.36 -6.46
C CYS A 77 9.78 -12.63 -7.90
N LYS A 78 10.22 -11.62 -8.65
CA LYS A 78 10.71 -11.73 -10.04
C LYS A 78 9.69 -12.30 -11.04
N ARG A 79 8.41 -12.36 -10.68
CA ARG A 79 7.31 -12.67 -11.62
C ARG A 79 7.01 -11.44 -12.49
N PRO A 80 6.50 -11.61 -13.72
CA PRO A 80 6.00 -10.49 -14.53
C PRO A 80 5.05 -9.61 -13.72
N TRP A 81 5.27 -8.31 -13.75
CA TRP A 81 4.44 -7.35 -13.03
C TRP A 81 3.16 -7.08 -13.81
N VAL A 82 2.03 -7.42 -13.20
CA VAL A 82 0.69 -7.05 -13.64
C VAL A 82 0.02 -6.36 -12.47
N GLU A 83 -0.28 -5.09 -12.62
CA GLU A 83 -0.94 -4.28 -11.60
C GLU A 83 -2.43 -4.61 -11.55
N ILE A 84 -2.95 -4.83 -10.34
CA ILE A 84 -4.39 -5.02 -10.11
C ILE A 84 -5.02 -3.63 -9.99
N PRO A 85 -6.11 -3.34 -10.72
CA PRO A 85 -6.78 -2.07 -10.56
C PRO A 85 -7.37 -1.90 -9.15
N PRO A 86 -7.44 -0.66 -8.64
CA PRO A 86 -7.68 -0.36 -7.23
C PRO A 86 -9.06 -0.82 -6.72
N ASP A 87 -10.03 -1.02 -7.60
CA ASP A 87 -11.36 -1.56 -7.29
C ASP A 87 -11.33 -3.04 -6.89
N HIS A 88 -10.37 -3.82 -7.41
CA HIS A 88 -10.23 -5.24 -7.13
C HIS A 88 -9.24 -5.55 -5.99
N ALA A 89 -8.33 -4.63 -5.66
CA ALA A 89 -7.33 -4.80 -4.61
C ALA A 89 -7.93 -4.96 -3.19
N ILE A 90 -9.14 -4.47 -2.96
CA ILE A 90 -9.82 -4.49 -1.64
C ILE A 90 -10.48 -5.87 -1.36
N SER A 91 -10.66 -6.70 -2.39
CA SER A 91 -11.45 -7.95 -2.29
C SER A 91 -10.69 -9.17 -1.78
N SER A 92 -9.36 -9.09 -1.67
CA SER A 92 -8.48 -10.24 -1.39
C SER A 92 -8.06 -10.41 0.08
N SER A 93 -8.42 -9.49 0.99
CA SER A 93 -8.05 -9.58 2.41
C SER A 93 -9.12 -10.23 3.33
N ALA A 94 -10.19 -10.78 2.76
CA ALA A 94 -11.23 -11.49 3.52
C ALA A 94 -11.05 -13.02 3.46
N THR A 95 -10.06 -13.55 4.19
CA THR A 95 -10.10 -14.94 4.71
C THR A 95 -9.42 -15.04 6.07
#